data_AF-A0A2V0MUF8-F1
#
_entry.id   AF-A0A2V0MUF8-F1
#
_cell.length_a   1.000
_cell.length_b   1.000
_cell.length_c   1.000
_cell.angle_alpha   90.00
_cell.angle_beta   90.00
_cell.angle_gamma   90.00
#
_symmetry.space_group_name_H-M   'P 1'
#
loop_
_entity.id
_entity.type
_entity.pdbx_description
1 polymer ?
#
loop_
_entity_poly.entity_id
_entity_poly.type
_entity_poly.pdbx_seq_one_letter_code
_entity_poly.pdbx_strand_id
1 'polypeptide(L)'
;MADQKGSRGFAGAVLKLLRAGDYRLTVTGKREISPHYLRLSFEGGGMLAEHPVHPTMWIRMWFADGAKQHQRGYTLVDPDPGADTFDIEFALHGGIASRWAQDAQPGDTIEATVMGSKFAVPEPPPAGYVIVGDTASLPAINSLLTAIGDAPAQVFLEAGYDDDKDLPVDRDSDVTWVDRKNAGEALVQAVRSAAFDAGDHFGWVACDHRTTRSVVKVLRDEFGIPRNSIASRAYWMASRGV
;
A
#
# COMPACT_ATOMS: atom_id res chain seq x y z
N MET A 1 -0.27 -33.40 16.22
CA MET A 1 1.04 -32.68 16.18
C MET A 1 0.80 -31.31 16.75
N ALA A 2 1.50 -30.93 17.82
CA ALA A 2 1.26 -29.68 18.53
C ALA A 2 1.73 -28.50 17.68
N ASP A 3 0.82 -27.56 17.45
CA ASP A 3 1.03 -26.32 16.72
C ASP A 3 1.95 -25.40 17.53
N GLN A 4 3.23 -25.34 17.15
CA GLN A 4 4.24 -24.58 17.88
C GLN A 4 4.21 -23.12 17.41
N LYS A 5 3.35 -22.31 18.03
CA LYS A 5 3.27 -20.86 17.78
C LYS A 5 4.64 -20.20 18.02
N GLY A 6 5.28 -19.73 16.95
CA GLY A 6 6.50 -18.93 17.00
C GLY A 6 6.32 -17.65 17.82
N SER A 7 7.38 -17.24 18.52
CA SER A 7 7.37 -16.06 19.39
C SER A 7 7.41 -14.76 18.58
N ARG A 8 6.41 -13.88 18.78
CA ARG A 8 6.28 -12.57 18.09
C ARG A 8 7.11 -11.42 18.71
N GLY A 9 8.04 -11.72 19.63
CA GLY A 9 8.95 -10.73 20.24
C GLY A 9 8.26 -9.58 20.99
N PHE A 10 8.99 -8.49 21.25
CA PHE A 10 8.46 -7.31 21.97
C PHE A 10 7.27 -6.65 21.27
N ALA A 11 7.30 -6.59 19.92
CA ALA A 11 6.18 -6.06 19.13
C ALA A 11 4.90 -6.91 19.31
N GLY A 12 5.02 -8.24 19.35
CA GLY A 12 3.89 -9.13 19.62
C GLY A 12 3.35 -9.04 21.04
N ALA A 13 4.21 -8.77 22.03
CA ALA A 13 3.79 -8.56 23.41
C ALA A 13 2.97 -7.26 23.58
N VAL A 14 3.40 -6.17 22.93
CA VAL A 14 2.66 -4.90 22.90
C VAL A 14 1.30 -5.08 22.22
N LEU A 15 1.24 -5.83 21.12
CA LEU A 15 0.01 -6.05 20.36
C LEU A 15 -1.02 -6.88 21.13
N LYS A 16 -0.56 -7.94 21.83
CA LYS A 16 -1.40 -8.78 22.69
C LYS A 16 -2.02 -8.01 23.85
N LEU A 17 -1.31 -6.99 24.37
CA LEU A 17 -1.79 -6.08 25.40
C LEU A 17 -2.87 -5.11 24.88
N LEU A 18 -2.90 -4.82 23.58
CA LEU A 18 -3.83 -3.87 22.96
C LEU A 18 -5.15 -4.49 22.47
N ARG A 19 -5.37 -5.81 22.61
CA ARG A 19 -6.51 -6.55 22.02
C ARG A 19 -6.69 -6.27 20.52
N ALA A 20 -5.62 -5.94 19.80
CA ALA A 20 -5.71 -5.90 18.34
C ALA A 20 -5.93 -7.34 17.89
N GLY A 21 -7.12 -7.63 17.35
CA GLY A 21 -7.51 -8.98 16.94
C GLY A 21 -6.47 -9.55 16.00
N ASP A 22 -5.92 -10.71 16.36
CA ASP A 22 -5.21 -11.54 15.40
C ASP A 22 -6.30 -12.23 14.58
N TYR A 23 -6.52 -11.76 13.36
CA TYR A 23 -7.40 -12.41 12.40
C TYR A 23 -6.61 -13.48 11.67
N ARG A 24 -7.27 -14.59 11.36
CA ARG A 24 -6.71 -15.61 10.47
C ARG A 24 -7.34 -15.44 9.10
N LEU A 25 -6.53 -14.97 8.16
CA LEU A 25 -6.94 -14.86 6.78
C LEU A 25 -6.74 -16.21 6.09
N THR A 26 -7.67 -16.61 5.24
CA THR A 26 -7.58 -17.84 4.46
C THR A 26 -7.53 -17.48 2.98
N VAL A 27 -6.50 -17.93 2.27
CA VAL A 27 -6.39 -17.76 0.82
C VAL A 27 -7.54 -18.51 0.15
N THR A 28 -8.28 -17.84 -0.73
CA THR A 28 -9.38 -18.43 -1.50
C THR A 28 -9.07 -18.45 -3.00
N GLY A 29 -8.14 -17.62 -3.45
CA GLY A 29 -7.80 -17.50 -4.87
C GLY A 29 -6.42 -16.87 -5.10
N LYS A 30 -5.91 -17.05 -6.31
CA LYS A 30 -4.62 -16.53 -6.75
C LYS A 30 -4.68 -16.16 -8.23
N ARG A 31 -4.20 -14.97 -8.55
CA ARG A 31 -4.15 -14.44 -9.91
C ARG A 31 -2.84 -13.72 -10.17
N GLU A 32 -2.08 -14.19 -11.13
CA GLU A 32 -0.94 -13.47 -11.68
C GLU A 32 -1.45 -12.33 -12.56
N ILE A 33 -1.06 -11.10 -12.24
CA ILE A 33 -1.42 -9.89 -13.00
C ILE A 33 -0.31 -9.60 -14.02
N SER A 34 0.93 -9.69 -13.57
CA SER A 34 2.15 -9.65 -14.37
C SER A 34 3.22 -10.54 -13.74
N PRO A 35 4.35 -10.81 -14.42
CA PRO A 35 5.47 -11.55 -13.83
C PRO A 35 5.97 -10.99 -12.48
N HIS A 36 5.79 -9.69 -12.24
CA HIS A 36 6.22 -9.01 -11.02
C HIS A 36 5.06 -8.55 -10.12
N TYR A 37 3.82 -8.98 -10.40
CA TYR A 37 2.66 -8.53 -9.65
C TYR A 37 1.60 -9.63 -9.48
N LEU A 38 1.32 -9.98 -8.23
CA LEU A 38 0.43 -11.09 -7.87
C LEU A 38 -0.72 -10.61 -6.98
N ARG A 39 -1.94 -11.06 -7.27
CA ARG A 39 -3.11 -10.86 -6.41
C ARG A 39 -3.49 -12.18 -5.74
N LEU A 40 -3.73 -12.12 -4.44
CA LEU A 40 -4.31 -13.21 -3.64
C LEU A 40 -5.64 -12.77 -3.06
N SER A 41 -6.65 -13.63 -3.16
CA SER A 41 -7.97 -13.42 -2.57
C SER A 41 -8.06 -14.08 -1.21
N PHE A 42 -8.76 -13.44 -0.28
CA PHE A 42 -8.86 -13.88 1.10
C PHE A 42 -10.30 -13.86 1.62
N GLU A 43 -10.59 -14.83 2.49
CA GLU A 43 -11.62 -14.71 3.54
C GLU A 43 -10.99 -14.07 4.79
N GLY A 44 -11.68 -13.11 5.39
CA GLY A 44 -11.17 -12.20 6.41
C GLY A 44 -11.19 -12.71 7.85
N GLY A 45 -11.92 -13.81 8.13
CA GLY A 45 -12.04 -14.37 9.47
C GLY A 45 -12.80 -13.46 10.47
N GLY A 46 -13.77 -12.69 9.98
CA GLY A 46 -14.59 -11.72 10.72
C GLY A 46 -13.99 -10.31 10.80
N MET A 47 -12.85 -10.07 10.15
CA MET A 47 -12.10 -8.81 10.26
C MET A 47 -12.90 -7.58 9.84
N LEU A 48 -13.65 -7.67 8.73
CA LEU A 48 -14.35 -6.50 8.19
C LEU A 48 -15.62 -6.16 8.96
N ALA A 49 -16.17 -7.10 9.74
CA ALA A 49 -17.29 -6.84 10.63
C ALA A 49 -16.92 -5.93 11.82
N GLU A 50 -15.66 -5.98 12.26
CA GLU A 50 -15.17 -5.22 13.42
C GLU A 50 -14.48 -3.90 13.02
N HIS A 51 -14.13 -3.76 11.74
CA HIS A 51 -13.32 -2.64 11.24
C HIS A 51 -13.96 -2.01 10.00
N PRO A 52 -14.56 -0.81 10.14
CA PRO A 52 -15.09 -0.06 9.00
C PRO A 52 -14.01 0.20 7.94
N VAL A 53 -14.34 -0.15 6.70
CA VAL A 53 -13.48 0.06 5.54
C VAL A 53 -13.33 1.56 5.27
N HIS A 54 -12.12 1.96 4.89
CA HIS A 54 -11.83 3.30 4.41
C HIS A 54 -10.83 3.25 3.25
N PRO A 55 -10.70 4.32 2.44
CA PRO A 55 -9.73 4.34 1.36
C PRO A 55 -8.31 4.18 1.90
N THR A 56 -7.44 3.51 1.16
CA THR A 56 -6.04 3.22 1.54
C THR A 56 -5.91 2.33 2.78
N MET A 57 -6.97 1.61 3.17
CA MET A 57 -6.96 0.76 4.36
C MET A 57 -5.96 -0.38 4.20
N TRP A 58 -5.14 -0.59 5.23
CA TRP A 58 -4.12 -1.63 5.22
C TRP A 58 -4.08 -2.39 6.54
N ILE A 59 -3.58 -3.61 6.45
CA ILE A 59 -3.45 -4.55 7.55
C ILE A 59 -2.01 -5.01 7.70
N ARG A 60 -1.70 -5.63 8.82
CA ARG A 60 -0.38 -6.15 9.14
C ARG A 60 -0.41 -7.66 9.03
N MET A 61 0.20 -8.22 8.00
CA MET A 61 0.30 -9.67 7.81
C MET A 61 1.61 -10.19 8.42
N TRP A 62 1.57 -11.38 9.03
CA TRP A 62 2.67 -11.98 9.79
C TRP A 62 3.25 -13.20 9.04
N PHE A 63 4.44 -13.03 8.47
CA PHE A 63 5.13 -14.03 7.67
C PHE A 63 6.15 -14.81 8.50
N ALA A 64 6.08 -16.13 8.49
CA ALA A 64 6.97 -17.00 9.27
C ALA A 64 8.33 -17.21 8.58
N ASP A 65 9.43 -17.04 9.33
CA ASP A 65 10.81 -17.42 8.96
C ASP A 65 11.38 -18.37 10.02
N GLY A 66 11.11 -19.66 9.86
CA GLY A 66 11.35 -20.66 10.91
C GLY A 66 10.61 -20.29 12.18
N ALA A 67 11.34 -20.02 13.28
CA ALA A 67 10.75 -19.63 14.55
C ALA A 67 10.40 -18.12 14.66
N LYS A 68 10.83 -17.29 13.70
CA LYS A 68 10.62 -15.84 13.70
C LYS A 68 9.37 -15.46 12.92
N GLN A 69 8.78 -14.32 13.28
CA GLN A 69 7.64 -13.73 12.60
C GLN A 69 8.02 -12.35 12.08
N HIS A 70 7.77 -12.11 10.79
CA HIS A 70 8.07 -10.87 10.09
C HIS A 70 6.78 -10.20 9.66
N GLN A 71 6.57 -8.99 10.16
CA GLN A 71 5.37 -8.24 9.87
C GLN A 71 5.53 -7.39 8.60
N ARG A 72 4.53 -7.37 7.71
CA ARG A 72 4.47 -6.44 6.57
C ARG A 72 3.09 -5.81 6.46
N GLY A 73 3.05 -4.56 6.02
CA GLY A 73 1.79 -3.85 5.75
C GLY A 73 1.31 -4.16 4.33
N TYR A 74 0.03 -4.46 4.18
CA TYR A 74 -0.61 -4.68 2.89
C TYR A 74 -1.97 -3.99 2.84
N THR A 75 -2.23 -3.31 1.72
CA THR A 75 -3.48 -2.60 1.48
C THR A 75 -4.57 -3.59 1.06
N LEU A 76 -5.79 -3.39 1.56
CA LEU A 76 -6.95 -4.15 1.14
C LEU A 76 -7.38 -3.69 -0.26
N VAL A 77 -7.69 -4.66 -1.10
CA VAL A 77 -8.22 -4.45 -2.45
C VAL A 77 -9.63 -5.01 -2.50
N ASP A 78 -10.56 -4.24 -3.05
CA ASP A 78 -11.96 -4.62 -3.23
C ASP A 78 -12.62 -5.26 -1.98
N PRO A 79 -12.48 -4.69 -0.76
CA PRO A 79 -13.04 -5.31 0.44
C PRO A 79 -14.57 -5.32 0.42
N ASP A 80 -15.16 -6.47 0.69
CA ASP A 80 -16.61 -6.70 0.85
C ASP A 80 -16.91 -7.05 2.31
N PRO A 81 -17.41 -6.10 3.13
CA PRO A 81 -17.78 -6.37 4.52
C PRO A 81 -18.95 -7.34 4.69
N GLY A 82 -19.81 -7.49 3.67
CA GLY A 82 -20.95 -8.40 3.71
C GLY A 82 -20.53 -9.86 3.53
N ALA A 83 -19.55 -10.11 2.66
CA ALA A 83 -18.95 -11.42 2.45
C ALA A 83 -17.74 -11.70 3.36
N ASP A 84 -17.21 -10.68 4.02
CA ASP A 84 -15.92 -10.69 4.73
C ASP A 84 -14.77 -11.19 3.83
N THR A 85 -14.73 -10.69 2.60
CA THR A 85 -13.70 -11.01 1.62
C THR A 85 -12.95 -9.77 1.16
N PHE A 86 -11.71 -9.95 0.72
CA PHE A 86 -10.90 -8.91 0.12
C PHE A 86 -9.74 -9.56 -0.63
N ASP A 87 -9.09 -8.77 -1.48
CA ASP A 87 -7.85 -9.13 -2.14
C ASP A 87 -6.65 -8.42 -1.48
N ILE A 88 -5.47 -9.00 -1.65
CA ILE A 88 -4.18 -8.35 -1.38
C ILE A 88 -3.31 -8.50 -2.62
N GLU A 89 -2.71 -7.39 -3.05
CA GLU A 89 -1.77 -7.36 -4.16
C GLU A 89 -0.32 -7.25 -3.66
N PHE A 90 0.56 -8.02 -4.30
CA PHE A 90 1.96 -8.17 -3.98
C PHE A 90 2.80 -7.71 -5.18
N ALA A 91 3.43 -6.55 -5.04
CA ALA A 91 4.60 -6.20 -5.85
C ALA A 91 5.73 -7.19 -5.52
N LEU A 92 6.09 -8.05 -6.47
CA LEU A 92 7.03 -9.14 -6.25
C LEU A 92 8.47 -8.62 -6.29
N HIS A 93 9.20 -8.90 -5.22
CA HIS A 93 10.61 -8.57 -5.06
C HIS A 93 11.30 -9.64 -4.21
N GLY A 94 12.60 -9.49 -3.95
CA GLY A 94 13.29 -10.37 -3.01
C GLY A 94 12.76 -10.21 -1.59
N GLY A 95 12.27 -11.28 -0.95
CA GLY A 95 11.83 -11.21 0.44
C GLY A 95 10.92 -12.34 0.87
N ILE A 96 10.58 -12.35 2.17
CA ILE A 96 9.74 -13.41 2.74
C ILE A 96 8.28 -13.33 2.28
N ALA A 97 7.74 -12.12 2.12
CA ALA A 97 6.34 -11.94 1.77
C ALA A 97 6.07 -12.27 0.30
N SER A 98 6.94 -11.85 -0.62
CA SER A 98 6.84 -12.23 -2.04
C SER A 98 6.99 -13.75 -2.22
N ARG A 99 7.96 -14.39 -1.54
CA ARG A 99 8.10 -15.86 -1.56
C ARG A 99 6.83 -16.56 -1.06
N TRP A 100 6.31 -16.14 0.10
CA TRP A 100 5.07 -16.69 0.63
C TRP A 100 3.91 -16.53 -0.37
N ALA A 101 3.76 -15.35 -0.98
CA ALA A 101 2.68 -15.11 -1.93
C ALA A 101 2.82 -15.97 -3.21
N GLN A 102 4.06 -16.14 -3.70
CA GLN A 102 4.37 -17.01 -4.84
C GLN A 102 4.10 -18.48 -4.55
N ASP A 103 4.27 -18.93 -3.31
CA ASP A 103 4.01 -20.33 -2.92
C ASP A 103 2.55 -20.57 -2.49
N ALA A 104 1.84 -19.52 -2.07
CA ALA A 104 0.48 -19.62 -1.53
C ALA A 104 -0.52 -20.28 -2.48
N GLN A 105 -1.39 -21.10 -1.89
CA GLN A 105 -2.49 -21.81 -2.52
C GLN A 105 -3.80 -21.61 -1.75
N PRO A 106 -4.97 -21.81 -2.40
CA PRO A 106 -6.25 -21.82 -1.68
C PRO A 106 -6.25 -22.79 -0.49
N GLY A 107 -6.71 -22.31 0.67
CA GLY A 107 -6.67 -23.02 1.95
C GLY A 107 -5.47 -22.68 2.83
N ASP A 108 -4.41 -22.07 2.30
CA ASP A 108 -3.32 -21.56 3.12
C ASP A 108 -3.82 -20.41 4.01
N THR A 109 -3.22 -20.30 5.20
CA THR A 109 -3.64 -19.29 6.18
C THR A 109 -2.48 -18.40 6.59
N ILE A 110 -2.80 -17.14 6.91
CA ILE A 110 -1.85 -16.18 7.45
C ILE A 110 -2.51 -15.33 8.53
N GLU A 111 -1.76 -15.07 9.59
CA GLU A 111 -2.23 -14.23 10.69
C GLU A 111 -2.10 -12.76 10.29
N ALA A 112 -3.10 -11.96 10.64
CA ALA A 112 -3.16 -10.54 10.35
C ALA A 112 -3.63 -9.72 11.55
N THR A 113 -3.29 -8.44 11.56
CA THR A 113 -3.74 -7.49 12.58
C THR A 113 -4.10 -6.16 11.97
N VAL A 114 -5.24 -5.60 12.36
CA VAL A 114 -5.65 -4.24 11.99
C VAL A 114 -5.13 -3.25 13.03
N MET A 115 -4.08 -2.49 12.71
CA MET A 115 -3.54 -1.48 13.62
C MET A 115 -2.82 -0.35 12.89
N GLY A 116 -3.30 0.89 13.09
CA GLY A 116 -2.65 2.10 12.58
C GLY A 116 -3.07 2.52 11.16
N SER A 117 -4.03 1.81 10.58
CA SER A 117 -4.71 2.24 9.36
C SER A 117 -5.82 3.23 9.71
N LYS A 118 -5.72 4.43 9.15
CA LYS A 118 -6.69 5.53 9.25
C LYS A 118 -6.48 6.48 8.08
N PHE A 119 -7.53 6.79 7.34
CA PHE A 119 -7.51 7.84 6.34
C PHE A 119 -8.95 8.33 6.13
N ALA A 120 -9.09 9.62 5.84
CA ALA A 120 -10.34 10.23 5.41
C ALA A 120 -10.02 11.18 4.27
N VAL A 121 -10.90 11.22 3.27
CA VAL A 121 -10.84 12.24 2.22
C VAL A 121 -11.01 13.62 2.88
N PRO A 122 -10.24 14.66 2.50
CA PRO A 122 -10.34 15.98 3.12
C PRO A 122 -11.73 16.61 2.96
N GLU A 123 -12.17 17.29 4.00
CA GLU A 123 -13.40 18.10 4.01
C GLU A 123 -13.08 19.51 4.51
N PRO A 124 -13.41 20.58 3.75
CA PRO A 124 -14.06 20.56 2.43
C PRO A 124 -13.17 19.93 1.34
N PRO A 125 -13.74 19.51 0.19
CA PRO A 125 -12.96 18.92 -0.90
C PRO A 125 -11.90 19.90 -1.43
N PRO A 126 -10.67 19.43 -1.72
CA PRO A 126 -9.63 20.25 -2.33
C PRO A 126 -9.94 20.54 -3.80
N ALA A 127 -9.24 21.50 -4.40
CA ALA A 127 -9.37 21.79 -5.83
C ALA A 127 -8.89 20.62 -6.72
N GLY A 128 -7.98 19.80 -6.20
CA GLY A 128 -7.49 18.59 -6.85
C GLY A 128 -6.48 17.84 -5.98
N TYR A 129 -5.95 16.76 -6.53
CA TYR A 129 -5.02 15.85 -5.86
C TYR A 129 -3.71 15.73 -6.63
N VAL A 130 -2.59 15.67 -5.91
CA VAL A 130 -1.29 15.24 -6.44
C VAL A 130 -0.93 13.94 -5.73
N ILE A 131 -1.02 12.83 -6.45
CA ILE A 131 -0.86 11.47 -5.93
C ILE A 131 0.45 10.91 -6.47
N VAL A 132 1.33 10.45 -5.58
CA VAL A 132 2.65 9.93 -5.96
C VAL A 132 2.90 8.60 -5.26
N GLY A 133 3.25 7.57 -6.05
CA GLY A 133 3.48 6.24 -5.53
C GLY A 133 4.38 5.38 -6.40
N ASP A 134 4.35 4.08 -6.11
CA ASP A 134 5.02 3.01 -6.84
C ASP A 134 4.09 1.78 -6.86
N THR A 135 4.51 0.68 -7.48
CA THR A 135 3.68 -0.53 -7.56
C THR A 135 3.26 -1.10 -6.20
N ALA A 136 4.03 -0.88 -5.14
CA ALA A 136 3.66 -1.33 -3.79
C ALA A 136 2.52 -0.50 -3.18
N SER A 137 2.32 0.73 -3.64
CA SER A 137 1.22 1.61 -3.18
C SER A 137 0.06 1.72 -4.17
N LEU A 138 0.16 1.15 -5.37
CA LEU A 138 -0.91 1.10 -6.37
C LEU A 138 -2.28 0.67 -5.79
N PRO A 139 -2.39 -0.36 -4.93
CA PRO A 139 -3.68 -0.73 -4.33
C PRO A 139 -4.33 0.39 -3.53
N ALA A 140 -3.51 1.15 -2.80
CA ALA A 140 -3.98 2.28 -2.01
C ALA A 140 -4.37 3.44 -2.93
N ILE A 141 -3.60 3.68 -3.97
CA ILE A 141 -3.91 4.69 -4.99
C ILE A 141 -5.25 4.40 -5.66
N ASN A 142 -5.49 3.17 -6.12
CA ASN A 142 -6.75 2.76 -6.73
C ASN A 142 -7.95 2.94 -5.79
N SER A 143 -7.81 2.53 -4.52
CA SER A 143 -8.86 2.78 -3.52
C SER A 143 -9.09 4.26 -3.23
N LEU A 144 -8.05 5.10 -3.31
CA LEU A 144 -8.17 6.56 -3.16
C LEU A 144 -8.86 7.18 -4.37
N LEU A 145 -8.46 6.80 -5.59
CA LEU A 145 -9.06 7.25 -6.84
C LEU A 145 -10.56 6.94 -6.88
N THR A 146 -10.94 5.72 -6.48
CA THR A 146 -12.36 5.33 -6.31
C THR A 146 -13.07 6.25 -5.31
N ALA A 147 -12.44 6.57 -4.19
CA ALA A 147 -13.07 7.37 -3.13
C ALA A 147 -13.23 8.86 -3.46
N ILE A 148 -12.32 9.43 -4.26
CA ILE A 148 -12.40 10.84 -4.67
C ILE A 148 -13.29 11.06 -5.88
N GLY A 149 -13.78 9.99 -6.52
CA GLY A 149 -14.60 10.05 -7.73
C GLY A 149 -13.92 10.90 -8.80
N ASP A 150 -14.69 11.72 -9.52
CA ASP A 150 -14.20 12.56 -10.63
C ASP A 150 -13.36 13.78 -10.22
N ALA A 151 -12.96 13.90 -8.95
CA ALA A 151 -12.09 14.98 -8.53
C ALA A 151 -10.78 15.00 -9.35
N PRO A 152 -10.28 16.19 -9.77
CA PRO A 152 -9.04 16.30 -10.53
C PRO A 152 -7.88 15.66 -9.77
N ALA A 153 -7.11 14.79 -10.44
CA ALA A 153 -5.98 14.10 -9.82
C ALA A 153 -4.85 13.95 -10.83
N GLN A 154 -3.65 14.42 -10.46
CA GLN A 154 -2.41 14.08 -11.16
C GLN A 154 -1.75 12.91 -10.44
N VAL A 155 -1.51 11.82 -11.15
CA VAL A 155 -0.96 10.58 -10.58
C VAL A 155 0.42 10.31 -11.16
N PHE A 156 1.42 10.15 -10.30
CA PHE A 156 2.77 9.74 -10.68
C PHE A 156 3.07 8.38 -10.06
N LEU A 157 3.38 7.40 -10.89
CA LEU A 157 3.71 6.04 -10.47
C LEU A 157 5.12 5.68 -10.91
N GLU A 158 5.92 5.15 -9.99
CA GLU A 158 7.22 4.60 -10.33
C GLU A 158 7.13 3.11 -10.68
N ALA A 159 7.70 2.76 -11.83
CA ALA A 159 7.82 1.39 -12.33
C ALA A 159 9.21 0.83 -11.98
N GLY A 160 9.24 -0.31 -11.28
CA GLY A 160 10.48 -1.07 -11.03
C GLY A 160 10.86 -1.99 -12.18
N TYR A 161 9.86 -2.45 -12.94
CA TYR A 161 9.99 -3.29 -14.12
C TYR A 161 9.17 -2.72 -15.29
N ASP A 162 9.49 -3.13 -16.53
CA ASP A 162 8.80 -2.60 -17.71
C ASP A 162 7.30 -2.98 -17.74
N ASP A 163 6.95 -4.17 -17.26
CA ASP A 163 5.57 -4.68 -17.19
C ASP A 163 4.71 -3.98 -16.12
N ASP A 164 5.32 -3.24 -15.18
CA ASP A 164 4.58 -2.49 -14.17
C ASP A 164 3.66 -1.43 -14.79
N LYS A 165 4.01 -0.92 -15.97
CA LYS A 165 3.25 0.13 -16.67
C LYS A 165 1.94 -0.36 -17.26
N ASP A 166 1.78 -1.67 -17.38
CA ASP A 166 0.56 -2.32 -17.84
C ASP A 166 -0.39 -2.66 -16.69
N LEU A 167 0.00 -2.38 -15.43
CA LEU A 167 -0.85 -2.61 -14.27
C LEU A 167 -2.10 -1.71 -14.30
N PRO A 168 -3.27 -2.24 -13.91
CA PRO A 168 -4.52 -1.51 -13.96
C PRO A 168 -4.52 -0.40 -12.90
N VAL A 169 -4.56 0.84 -13.37
CA VAL A 169 -4.86 2.01 -12.55
C VAL A 169 -6.35 2.32 -12.74
N ASP A 170 -7.10 2.55 -11.66
CA ASP A 170 -8.56 2.80 -11.71
C ASP A 170 -8.93 4.18 -12.27
N ARG A 171 -8.06 4.74 -13.12
CA ARG A 171 -8.21 5.98 -13.86
C ARG A 171 -7.28 5.97 -15.07
N ASP A 172 -7.84 6.26 -16.24
CA ASP A 172 -7.08 6.26 -17.50
C ASP A 172 -6.39 7.62 -17.80
N SER A 173 -6.90 8.73 -17.26
CA SER A 173 -6.34 10.08 -17.50
C SER A 173 -5.35 10.50 -16.42
N ASP A 174 -4.37 11.32 -16.80
CA ASP A 174 -3.45 12.00 -15.87
C ASP A 174 -2.55 11.09 -15.03
N VAL A 175 -2.33 9.85 -15.50
CA VAL A 175 -1.35 8.92 -14.93
C VAL A 175 -0.03 9.02 -15.70
N THR A 176 1.03 9.35 -14.98
CA THR A 176 2.41 9.38 -15.50
C THR A 176 3.22 8.26 -14.85
N TRP A 177 3.56 7.24 -15.63
CA TRP A 177 4.53 6.22 -15.22
C TRP A 177 5.97 6.69 -15.45
N VAL A 178 6.84 6.43 -14.47
CA VAL A 178 8.25 6.81 -14.49
C VAL A 178 9.12 5.61 -14.15
N ASP A 179 10.12 5.31 -14.97
CA ASP A 179 11.08 4.24 -14.65
C ASP A 179 11.86 4.56 -13.38
N ARG A 180 11.98 3.59 -12.49
CA ARG A 180 12.85 3.70 -11.31
C ARG A 180 14.31 3.81 -11.75
N LYS A 181 14.89 5.00 -11.60
CA LYS A 181 16.29 5.30 -11.89
C LYS A 181 16.92 6.06 -10.73
N ASN A 182 18.22 5.81 -10.51
CA ASN A 182 19.02 6.50 -9.48
C ASN A 182 18.35 6.47 -8.08
N ALA A 183 17.82 5.31 -7.70
CA ALA A 183 17.15 5.10 -6.40
C ALA A 183 16.01 6.10 -6.12
N GLY A 184 15.11 6.31 -7.10
CA GLY A 184 13.91 7.13 -6.94
C GLY A 184 14.02 8.56 -7.47
N GLU A 185 15.20 8.98 -7.94
CA GLU A 185 15.42 10.37 -8.33
C GLU A 185 14.63 10.76 -9.59
N ALA A 186 14.46 9.85 -10.55
CA ALA A 186 13.69 10.14 -11.76
C ALA A 186 12.22 10.49 -11.44
N LEU A 187 11.58 9.77 -10.51
CA LEU A 187 10.23 10.09 -10.04
C LEU A 187 10.19 11.49 -9.41
N VAL A 188 11.15 11.81 -8.53
CA VAL A 188 11.22 13.12 -7.88
C VAL A 188 11.37 14.24 -8.91
N GLN A 189 12.18 14.05 -9.96
CA GLN A 189 12.34 15.04 -11.03
C GLN A 189 11.09 15.17 -11.92
N ALA A 190 10.39 14.07 -12.21
CA ALA A 190 9.14 14.11 -12.94
C ALA A 190 8.07 14.93 -12.19
N VAL A 191 7.89 14.63 -10.89
CA VAL A 191 6.96 15.39 -10.02
C VAL A 191 7.36 16.86 -9.95
N ARG A 192 8.66 17.15 -9.75
CA ARG A 192 9.19 18.52 -9.72
C ARG A 192 8.89 19.29 -11.00
N SER A 193 9.09 18.65 -12.15
CA SER A 193 8.91 19.29 -13.46
C SER A 193 7.45 19.60 -13.78
N ALA A 194 6.52 18.93 -13.11
CA ALA A 194 5.08 19.16 -13.23
C ALA A 194 4.53 20.17 -12.21
N ALA A 195 5.39 20.80 -11.39
CA ALA A 195 4.95 21.72 -10.35
C ALA A 195 4.18 22.93 -10.90
N PHE A 196 3.12 23.29 -10.19
CA PHE A 196 2.29 24.46 -10.42
C PHE A 196 1.79 24.99 -9.06
N ASP A 197 1.15 26.16 -9.02
CA ASP A 197 0.57 26.70 -7.78
C ASP A 197 -0.65 25.87 -7.36
N ALA A 198 -0.47 25.02 -6.36
CA ALA A 198 -1.43 24.03 -5.88
C ALA A 198 -1.75 24.22 -4.39
N GLY A 199 -1.74 25.47 -3.90
CA GLY A 199 -1.98 25.78 -2.48
C GLY A 199 -3.34 25.31 -1.91
N ASP A 200 -4.30 25.00 -2.77
CA ASP A 200 -5.64 24.47 -2.49
C ASP A 200 -5.81 22.98 -2.84
N HIS A 201 -4.72 22.30 -3.20
CA HIS A 201 -4.71 20.87 -3.51
C HIS A 201 -4.37 20.01 -2.29
N PHE A 202 -4.59 18.69 -2.44
CA PHE A 202 -4.16 17.69 -1.47
C PHE A 202 -3.09 16.77 -2.03
N GLY A 203 -2.01 16.58 -1.28
CA GLY A 203 -0.93 15.65 -1.62
C GLY A 203 -1.13 14.28 -0.98
N TRP A 204 -1.01 13.20 -1.74
CA TRP A 204 -0.93 11.84 -1.21
C TRP A 204 0.34 11.16 -1.71
N VAL A 205 1.20 10.70 -0.80
CA VAL A 205 2.53 10.18 -1.16
C VAL A 205 2.85 8.86 -0.46
N ALA A 206 3.10 7.81 -1.23
CA ALA A 206 3.55 6.53 -0.70
C ALA A 206 4.52 5.79 -1.63
N CYS A 207 5.82 5.89 -1.36
CA CYS A 207 6.88 5.15 -2.04
C CYS A 207 7.83 4.51 -1.00
N ASP A 208 9.08 4.27 -1.39
CA ASP A 208 10.17 4.05 -0.44
C ASP A 208 10.44 5.26 0.47
N HIS A 209 10.99 5.00 1.65
CA HIS A 209 11.26 6.01 2.68
C HIS A 209 11.99 7.27 2.16
N ARG A 210 13.03 7.14 1.32
CA ARG A 210 13.81 8.27 0.82
C ARG A 210 13.01 9.05 -0.23
N THR A 211 12.38 8.35 -1.16
CA THR A 211 11.58 8.95 -2.23
C THR A 211 10.38 9.70 -1.66
N THR A 212 9.63 9.10 -0.73
CA THR A 212 8.51 9.75 -0.03
C THR A 212 8.93 11.07 0.60
N ARG A 213 10.05 11.13 1.33
CA ARG A 213 10.52 12.39 1.94
C ARG A 213 10.88 13.45 0.90
N SER A 214 11.46 13.03 -0.22
CA SER A 214 11.90 13.93 -1.29
C SER A 214 10.70 14.52 -2.03
N VAL A 215 9.70 13.68 -2.36
CA VAL A 215 8.44 14.13 -2.97
C VAL A 215 7.67 15.06 -2.03
N VAL A 216 7.53 14.73 -0.74
CA VAL A 216 6.87 15.62 0.24
C VAL A 216 7.54 16.99 0.30
N LYS A 217 8.88 17.06 0.14
CA LYS A 217 9.60 18.33 0.05
C LYS A 217 9.21 19.11 -1.22
N VAL A 218 9.13 18.45 -2.37
CA VAL A 218 8.68 19.05 -3.64
C VAL A 218 7.25 19.58 -3.53
N LEU A 219 6.31 18.78 -3.02
CA LEU A 219 4.91 19.19 -2.87
C LEU A 219 4.76 20.43 -1.98
N ARG A 220 5.56 20.54 -0.92
CA ARG A 220 5.52 21.72 -0.05
C ARG A 220 6.22 22.93 -0.67
N ASP A 221 7.43 22.75 -1.17
CA ASP A 221 8.32 23.86 -1.52
C ASP A 221 8.05 24.39 -2.94
N GLU A 222 7.53 23.56 -3.84
CA GLU A 222 7.38 23.88 -5.27
C GLU A 222 5.94 23.88 -5.74
N PHE A 223 5.09 22.98 -5.22
CA PHE A 223 3.64 23.05 -5.46
C PHE A 223 2.93 23.99 -4.47
N GLY A 224 3.57 24.36 -3.36
CA GLY A 224 2.95 25.19 -2.33
C GLY A 224 1.88 24.49 -1.48
N ILE A 225 1.74 23.16 -1.57
CA ILE A 225 0.73 22.42 -0.81
C ILE A 225 0.99 22.56 0.69
N PRO A 226 0.00 23.00 1.50
CA PRO A 226 0.15 23.11 2.95
C PRO A 226 0.52 21.79 3.59
N ARG A 227 1.39 21.81 4.61
CA ARG A 227 1.86 20.59 5.30
C ARG A 227 0.71 19.70 5.82
N ASN A 228 -0.38 20.32 6.29
CA ASN A 228 -1.54 19.59 6.81
C ASN A 228 -2.45 19.04 5.71
N SER A 229 -2.22 19.44 4.45
CA SER A 229 -2.88 18.94 3.24
C SER A 229 -2.01 17.91 2.51
N ILE A 230 -1.05 17.28 3.21
CA ILE A 230 -0.22 16.21 2.65
C ILE A 230 -0.33 14.98 3.56
N ALA A 231 -0.94 13.91 3.05
CA ALA A 231 -0.83 12.58 3.63
C ALA A 231 0.39 11.86 3.04
N SER A 232 1.29 11.36 3.89
CA SER A 232 2.43 10.58 3.43
C SER A 232 2.73 9.39 4.32
N ARG A 233 3.16 8.28 3.70
CA ARG A 233 3.58 7.06 4.38
C ARG A 233 4.74 6.43 3.61
N ALA A 234 5.80 6.02 4.30
CA ALA A 234 6.85 5.20 3.69
C ALA A 234 6.39 3.74 3.69
N TYR A 235 6.11 3.18 2.52
CA TYR A 235 5.56 1.80 2.41
C TYR A 235 6.67 0.76 2.56
N TRP A 236 7.86 1.07 2.08
CA TRP A 236 9.01 0.20 2.20
C TRP A 236 10.30 0.99 2.44
N MET A 237 11.35 0.27 2.78
CA MET A 237 12.70 0.81 2.89
C MET A 237 13.56 0.06 1.89
N ALA A 238 14.18 0.79 0.97
CA ALA A 238 15.21 0.22 0.13
C ALA A 238 16.31 -0.37 1.02
N SER A 239 16.70 -1.61 0.73
CA SER A 239 17.91 -2.17 1.32
C SER A 239 19.07 -1.23 0.98
N ARG A 240 19.94 -0.99 1.96
CA ARG A 240 21.25 -0.42 1.64
C ARG A 240 21.92 -1.45 0.74
N GLY A 241 22.16 -1.10 -0.53
CA GLY A 241 22.89 -1.95 -1.44
C GLY A 241 24.20 -2.40 -0.79
N VAL A 242 24.51 -3.69 -0.96
CA VAL A 242 25.90 -4.15 -0.98
C VAL A 242 26.46 -3.80 -2.34
#